data_AF-A0A914ELT7-F1
#
_entry.id   AF-A0A914ELT7-F1
#
_cell.length_a   1.000
_cell.length_b   1.000
_cell.length_c   1.000
_cell.angle_alpha   90.00
_cell.angle_beta   90.00
_cell.angle_gamma   90.00
#
_symmetry.space_group_name_H-M   'P 1'
#
loop_
_entity.id
_entity.type
_entity.pdbx_description
1 polymer ?
#
loop_
_entity_poly.entity_id
_entity_poly.type
_entity_poly.pdbx_seq_one_letter_code
_entity_poly.pdbx_strand_id
1 'polypeptide(L)'
;MSDLEREESDGSNSESNVESQTSTPSRKRKAYSIDKKLEAVAYAKAHSKNAAANKFGVTRKMIRESFPGRPLKSLVPGGCTKFIQAADVCWNAPFKAKIRQLYDDWMMHGEKEVTKGGNPKPAPMAEYLQWIVDAWDSLPKELISKSFKSCGITNATDGSEDDEIHCFKADGPVPSGRILLQQARDAKELAQLLEEVDLEQEEENFYDSDASIV
;
A
#
# COMPACT_ATOMS: atom_id res chain seq x y z
N MET A 1 -77.40 -29.08 -38.94
CA MET A 1 -76.46 -29.40 -40.03
C MET A 1 -75.56 -28.19 -40.17
N SER A 2 -74.58 -28.09 -39.27
CA SER A 2 -73.23 -28.67 -39.37
C SER A 2 -72.34 -27.71 -40.15
N ASP A 3 -71.36 -27.11 -39.46
CA ASP A 3 -69.94 -27.07 -39.83
C ASP A 3 -69.23 -26.02 -38.94
N LEU A 4 -68.53 -26.52 -37.91
CA LEU A 4 -67.07 -26.65 -37.81
C LEU A 4 -66.43 -25.43 -37.15
N GLU A 5 -66.33 -25.50 -35.82
CA GLU A 5 -65.46 -24.63 -35.01
C GLU A 5 -63.99 -24.93 -35.36
N ARG A 6 -63.23 -23.84 -35.50
CA ARG A 6 -61.85 -23.80 -35.97
C ARG A 6 -60.91 -23.87 -34.77
N GLU A 7 -59.89 -24.71 -34.94
CA GLU A 7 -58.88 -25.16 -33.98
C GLU A 7 -58.24 -24.06 -33.09
N GLU A 8 -58.18 -24.34 -31.79
CA GLU A 8 -57.20 -23.73 -30.88
C GLU A 8 -55.83 -24.39 -31.07
N SER A 9 -54.84 -23.58 -31.42
CA SER A 9 -53.42 -23.94 -31.46
C SER A 9 -52.81 -23.68 -30.08
N ASP A 10 -52.59 -24.74 -29.33
CA ASP A 10 -51.76 -24.73 -28.12
C ASP A 10 -50.28 -24.79 -28.53
N GLY A 11 -49.58 -23.68 -28.29
CA GLY A 11 -48.21 -23.45 -28.71
C GLY A 11 -47.44 -22.76 -27.59
N SER A 12 -47.25 -23.49 -26.49
CA SER A 12 -46.39 -23.09 -25.38
C SER A 12 -44.93 -22.96 -25.84
N ASN A 13 -44.45 -21.73 -26.10
CA ASN A 13 -43.03 -21.44 -26.30
C ASN A 13 -42.47 -20.75 -25.05
N SER A 14 -41.91 -21.55 -24.15
CA SER A 14 -41.13 -21.11 -23.00
C SER A 14 -39.70 -20.78 -23.45
N GLU A 15 -39.49 -19.54 -23.90
CA GLU A 15 -38.13 -19.02 -24.13
C GLU A 15 -37.45 -18.75 -22.78
N SER A 16 -36.61 -19.71 -22.38
CA SER A 16 -35.64 -19.56 -21.30
C SER A 16 -34.47 -18.70 -21.77
N ASN A 17 -34.49 -17.42 -21.40
CA ASN A 17 -33.38 -16.51 -21.62
C ASN A 17 -32.24 -16.84 -20.63
N VAL A 18 -31.23 -17.56 -21.12
CA VAL A 18 -30.00 -17.88 -20.40
C VAL A 18 -29.13 -16.63 -20.31
N GLU A 19 -29.27 -15.89 -19.22
CA GLU A 19 -28.44 -14.75 -18.89
C GLU A 19 -27.01 -15.24 -18.57
N SER A 20 -26.13 -15.15 -19.56
CA SER A 20 -24.73 -15.57 -19.46
C SER A 20 -23.96 -14.61 -18.57
N GLN A 21 -23.95 -14.90 -17.27
CA GLN A 21 -23.04 -14.31 -16.28
C GLN A 21 -21.58 -14.69 -16.60
N THR A 22 -20.94 -13.92 -17.48
CA THR A 22 -19.47 -13.96 -17.62
C THR A 22 -18.85 -13.12 -16.50
N SER A 23 -18.93 -13.64 -15.27
CA SER A 23 -18.09 -13.16 -14.18
C SER A 23 -16.65 -13.51 -14.52
N THR A 24 -15.88 -12.52 -14.96
CA THR A 24 -14.43 -12.68 -15.07
C THR A 24 -13.90 -12.93 -13.65
N PRO A 25 -13.25 -14.07 -13.38
CA PRO A 25 -12.80 -14.39 -12.03
C PRO A 25 -11.77 -13.34 -11.62
N SER A 26 -12.07 -12.58 -10.56
CA SER A 26 -11.12 -11.60 -10.04
C SER A 26 -9.81 -12.35 -9.72
N ARG A 27 -8.74 -11.99 -10.44
CA ARG A 27 -7.44 -12.62 -10.27
C ARG A 27 -6.98 -12.32 -8.85
N LYS A 28 -7.08 -13.31 -7.96
CA LYS A 28 -6.61 -13.22 -6.56
C LYS A 28 -5.20 -12.63 -6.59
N ARG A 29 -5.03 -11.42 -6.04
CA ARG A 29 -3.70 -10.80 -5.96
C ARG A 29 -2.83 -11.71 -5.09
N LYS A 30 -1.77 -12.28 -5.68
CA LYS A 30 -0.77 -13.03 -4.91
C LYS A 30 -0.07 -12.03 -3.99
N ALA A 31 -0.22 -12.20 -2.68
CA ALA A 31 0.56 -11.46 -1.70
C ALA A 31 2.02 -11.95 -1.77
N TYR A 32 2.96 -11.02 -1.90
CA TYR A 32 4.39 -11.33 -1.86
C TYR A 32 4.92 -11.00 -0.47
N SER A 33 5.55 -11.98 0.20
CA SER A 33 6.32 -11.73 1.42
C SER A 33 7.46 -10.76 1.12
N ILE A 34 7.85 -9.95 2.11
CA ILE A 34 9.05 -9.09 2.01
C ILE A 34 10.25 -9.93 1.58
N ASP A 35 10.45 -11.10 2.19
CA ASP A 35 11.63 -11.94 1.94
C ASP A 35 11.72 -12.31 0.46
N LYS A 36 10.58 -12.66 -0.14
CA LYS A 36 10.50 -12.96 -1.58
C LYS A 36 10.80 -11.73 -2.44
N LYS A 37 10.41 -10.53 -2.00
CA LYS A 37 10.76 -9.27 -2.70
C LYS A 37 12.25 -8.98 -2.57
N LEU A 38 12.83 -9.14 -1.37
CA LEU A 38 14.25 -8.93 -1.12
C LEU A 38 15.10 -9.93 -1.91
N GLU A 39 14.73 -11.21 -1.91
CA GLU A 39 15.37 -12.26 -2.69
C GLU A 39 15.31 -11.94 -4.19
N ALA A 40 14.15 -11.49 -4.68
CA ALA A 40 13.99 -11.09 -6.08
C ALA A 40 14.85 -9.88 -6.45
N VAL A 41 15.03 -8.91 -5.55
CA VAL A 41 15.91 -7.75 -5.75
C VAL A 41 17.38 -8.15 -5.69
N ALA A 42 17.78 -8.96 -4.71
CA ALA A 42 19.15 -9.47 -4.59
C ALA A 42 19.54 -10.29 -5.83
N TYR A 43 18.65 -11.19 -6.27
CA TYR A 43 18.83 -11.96 -7.50
C TYR A 43 18.91 -11.05 -8.74
N ALA A 44 18.09 -10.00 -8.81
CA ALA A 44 18.12 -9.03 -9.90
C ALA A 44 19.39 -8.16 -9.91
N LYS A 45 20.02 -7.90 -8.76
CA LYS A 45 21.33 -7.23 -8.65
C LYS A 45 22.47 -8.12 -9.16
N ALA A 46 22.44 -9.41 -8.82
CA ALA A 46 23.45 -10.38 -9.26
C ALA A 46 23.29 -10.80 -10.73
N HIS A 47 22.07 -10.70 -11.28
CA HIS A 47 21.75 -11.12 -12.65
C HIS A 47 21.12 -9.95 -13.43
N SER A 48 19.92 -10.15 -13.97
CA SER A 48 19.15 -9.11 -14.64
C SER A 48 17.72 -9.06 -14.12
N LYS A 49 17.07 -7.91 -14.31
CA LYS A 49 15.64 -7.73 -13.96
C LYS A 49 14.72 -8.72 -14.71
N ASN A 50 15.14 -9.16 -15.91
CA ASN A 50 14.42 -10.16 -16.71
C ASN A 50 14.60 -11.57 -16.13
N ALA A 51 15.82 -11.94 -15.76
CA ALA A 51 16.09 -13.23 -15.13
C ALA A 51 15.32 -13.36 -13.81
N ALA A 52 15.27 -12.30 -13.00
CA ALA A 52 14.49 -12.26 -11.78
C ALA A 52 12.98 -12.39 -12.05
N ALA A 53 12.45 -11.66 -13.04
CA ALA A 53 11.04 -11.76 -13.40
C ALA A 53 10.62 -13.19 -13.74
N ASN A 54 11.44 -13.88 -14.54
CA ASN A 54 11.21 -15.28 -14.92
C ASN A 54 11.31 -16.23 -13.71
N LYS A 55 12.37 -16.09 -12.89
CA LYS A 55 12.60 -16.95 -11.72
C LYS A 55 11.49 -16.84 -10.67
N PHE A 56 11.03 -15.62 -10.39
CA PHE A 56 10.04 -15.35 -9.33
C PHE A 56 8.59 -15.31 -9.85
N GLY A 57 8.36 -15.58 -11.13
CA GLY A 57 7.02 -15.58 -11.74
C GLY A 57 6.30 -14.23 -11.62
N VAL A 58 7.05 -13.13 -11.75
CA VAL A 58 6.57 -11.75 -11.63
C VAL A 58 6.86 -10.96 -12.88
N THR A 59 6.21 -9.81 -13.05
CA THR A 59 6.54 -8.93 -14.17
C THR A 59 7.88 -8.21 -13.92
N ARG A 60 8.62 -7.93 -14.99
CA ARG A 60 9.82 -7.06 -14.93
C ARG A 60 9.53 -5.70 -14.29
N LYS A 61 8.32 -5.17 -14.50
CA LYS A 61 7.85 -3.93 -13.89
C LYS A 61 7.84 -4.02 -12.36
N MET A 62 7.33 -5.11 -11.80
CA MET A 62 7.32 -5.36 -10.35
C MET A 62 8.75 -5.44 -9.80
N ILE A 63 9.65 -6.18 -10.46
CA ILE A 63 11.07 -6.25 -10.07
C ILE A 63 11.69 -4.86 -10.06
N ARG A 64 11.46 -4.07 -11.11
CA ARG A 64 11.98 -2.69 -11.23
C ARG A 64 11.44 -1.76 -10.13
N GLU A 65 10.19 -1.94 -9.70
CA GLU A 65 9.57 -1.12 -8.66
C GLU A 65 10.02 -1.49 -7.24
N SER A 66 10.57 -2.71 -7.06
CA SER A 66 11.12 -3.17 -5.78
C SER A 66 12.56 -2.71 -5.50
N PHE A 67 13.26 -2.05 -6.44
CA PHE A 67 14.61 -1.54 -6.19
C PHE A 67 14.59 -0.35 -5.20
N PRO A 68 15.63 -0.22 -4.33
CA PRO A 68 15.79 0.93 -3.46
C PRO A 68 15.87 2.24 -4.28
N GLY A 69 15.25 3.32 -3.77
CA GLY A 69 15.12 4.61 -4.48
C GLY A 69 13.77 4.85 -5.19
N ARG A 70 12.79 3.96 -4.98
CA ARG A 70 11.40 4.09 -5.45
C ARG A 70 10.44 4.29 -4.26
N PRO A 71 9.22 4.83 -4.49
CA PRO A 71 8.29 5.15 -3.41
C PRO A 71 7.99 3.94 -2.52
N LEU A 72 7.85 4.20 -1.20
CA LEU A 72 7.67 3.27 -0.08
C LEU A 72 6.73 2.07 -0.33
N LYS A 73 5.76 2.20 -1.26
CA LYS A 73 4.76 1.18 -1.60
C LYS A 73 5.37 -0.18 -1.95
N SER A 74 6.61 -0.26 -2.45
CA SER A 74 7.23 -1.54 -2.78
C SER A 74 7.80 -2.29 -1.58
N LEU A 75 8.21 -1.59 -0.52
CA LEU A 75 8.85 -2.17 0.67
C LEU A 75 7.84 -2.64 1.73
N VAL A 76 6.66 -2.03 1.80
CA VAL A 76 5.61 -2.41 2.76
C VAL A 76 5.05 -3.81 2.44
N PRO A 77 5.01 -4.76 3.40
CA PRO A 77 4.33 -6.04 3.20
C PRO A 77 2.83 -5.84 2.96
N GLY A 78 2.20 -6.79 2.26
CA GLY A 78 0.75 -6.79 2.12
C GLY A 78 0.08 -6.83 3.49
N GLY A 79 -0.91 -5.96 3.72
CA GLY A 79 -1.65 -5.90 4.99
C GLY A 79 -1.00 -5.04 6.09
N CYS A 80 0.18 -4.48 5.84
CA CYS A 80 0.91 -3.68 6.84
C CYS A 80 0.74 -2.16 6.68
N THR A 81 0.05 -1.68 5.65
CA THR A 81 -0.14 -0.23 5.43
C THR A 81 -0.81 0.45 6.63
N LYS A 82 -1.77 -0.24 7.25
CA LYS A 82 -2.47 0.18 8.48
C LYS A 82 -1.59 0.34 9.73
N PHE A 83 -0.30 0.02 9.65
CA PHE A 83 0.65 0.13 10.77
C PHE A 83 1.79 1.12 10.49
N ILE A 84 2.11 1.40 9.23
CA ILE A 84 3.32 2.18 8.90
C ILE A 84 3.07 3.28 7.88
N GLN A 85 1.89 3.36 7.28
CA GLN A 85 1.53 4.48 6.39
C GLN A 85 0.73 5.52 7.15
N ALA A 86 1.39 6.64 7.46
CA ALA A 86 0.84 7.83 8.12
C ALA A 86 -0.59 8.19 7.67
N ALA A 87 -0.83 8.13 6.34
CA ALA A 87 -2.14 8.36 5.76
C ALA A 87 -3.20 7.36 6.26
N ASP A 88 -2.97 6.07 6.03
CA ASP A 88 -3.93 5.02 6.38
C ASP A 88 -4.13 4.90 7.90
N VAL A 89 -3.12 5.26 8.69
CA VAL A 89 -3.17 5.20 10.16
C VAL A 89 -3.97 6.36 10.75
N CYS A 90 -3.71 7.60 10.32
CA CYS A 90 -4.17 8.77 11.08
C CYS A 90 -5.29 9.57 10.39
N TRP A 91 -5.12 9.93 9.12
CA TRP A 91 -5.92 11.00 8.53
C TRP A 91 -6.75 10.59 7.31
N ASN A 92 -6.45 9.48 6.64
CA ASN A 92 -7.20 9.04 5.44
C ASN A 92 -8.65 8.66 5.78
N ALA A 93 -8.88 8.07 6.95
CA ALA A 93 -10.21 7.72 7.43
C ALA A 93 -11.10 8.96 7.67
N PRO A 94 -10.70 9.95 8.50
CA PRO A 94 -11.49 11.16 8.69
C PRO A 94 -11.60 12.00 7.41
N PHE A 95 -10.54 12.07 6.59
CA PHE A 95 -10.58 12.72 5.27
C PHE A 95 -11.71 12.14 4.39
N LYS A 96 -11.73 10.81 4.21
CA LYS A 96 -12.76 10.13 3.42
C LYS A 96 -14.15 10.23 4.06
N ALA A 97 -14.23 10.30 5.39
CA ALA A 97 -15.50 10.49 6.08
C ALA A 97 -16.09 11.87 5.79
N LYS A 98 -15.26 12.92 5.74
CA LYS A 98 -15.71 14.26 5.38
C LYS A 98 -16.21 14.35 3.95
N ILE A 99 -15.50 13.76 2.99
CA ILE A 99 -15.95 13.70 1.59
C ILE A 99 -17.29 12.95 1.48
N ARG A 100 -17.44 11.83 2.19
CA ARG A 100 -18.71 11.07 2.22
C ARG A 100 -19.86 11.90 2.78
N GLN A 101 -19.63 12.61 3.88
CA GLN A 101 -20.61 13.53 4.46
C GLN A 101 -21.06 14.59 3.44
N LEU A 102 -20.11 15.26 2.77
CA LEU A 102 -20.44 16.29 1.76
C LEU A 102 -21.20 15.72 0.56
N TYR A 103 -20.83 14.51 0.13
CA TYR A 103 -21.56 13.78 -0.91
C TYR A 103 -22.99 13.44 -0.47
N ASP A 104 -23.18 12.97 0.76
CA ASP A 104 -24.49 12.61 1.30
C ASP A 104 -25.38 13.87 1.43
N ASP A 105 -24.82 14.97 1.91
CA ASP A 105 -25.50 16.27 1.98
C ASP A 105 -25.93 16.75 0.58
N TRP A 106 -25.04 16.65 -0.41
CA TRP A 106 -25.37 16.96 -1.80
C TRP A 106 -26.41 15.99 -2.39
N MET A 107 -26.36 14.70 -2.04
CA MET A 107 -27.36 13.72 -2.46
C MET A 107 -28.75 14.00 -1.86
N MET A 108 -28.83 14.55 -0.65
CA MET A 108 -30.09 14.88 0.01
C MET A 108 -30.64 16.24 -0.42
N HIS A 109 -29.77 17.25 -0.59
CA HIS A 109 -30.18 18.64 -0.73
C HIS A 109 -29.80 19.30 -2.06
N GLY A 110 -28.84 18.73 -2.80
CA GLY A 110 -28.35 19.30 -4.05
C GLY A 110 -29.36 19.19 -5.20
N GLU A 111 -29.43 20.22 -6.03
CA GLU A 111 -30.14 20.15 -7.31
C GLU A 111 -29.41 19.17 -8.24
N LYS A 112 -30.14 18.17 -8.73
CA LYS A 112 -29.58 17.06 -9.50
C LYS A 112 -30.21 17.03 -10.88
N GLU A 113 -29.36 17.17 -11.88
CA GLU A 113 -29.75 16.83 -13.24
C GLU A 113 -29.95 15.31 -13.35
N VAL A 114 -30.98 14.92 -14.09
CA VAL A 114 -31.30 13.51 -14.30
C VAL A 114 -30.86 13.10 -15.71
N THR A 115 -30.31 11.90 -15.84
CA THR A 115 -30.02 11.29 -17.15
C THR A 115 -31.33 10.96 -17.89
N LYS A 116 -31.25 10.71 -19.20
CA LYS A 116 -32.43 10.26 -19.97
C LYS A 116 -33.09 8.99 -19.39
N GLY A 117 -32.33 8.18 -18.66
CA GLY A 117 -32.81 6.95 -18.01
C GLY A 117 -33.32 7.14 -16.58
N GLY A 118 -33.51 8.37 -16.10
CA GLY A 118 -34.07 8.62 -14.76
C GLY A 118 -33.07 8.57 -13.60
N ASN A 119 -31.79 8.25 -13.85
CA ASN A 119 -30.77 8.22 -12.81
C ASN A 119 -30.17 9.63 -12.58
N PRO A 120 -29.92 10.04 -11.32
CA PRO A 120 -29.19 11.28 -11.04
C PRO A 120 -27.81 11.28 -11.70
N LYS A 121 -27.44 12.41 -12.31
CA LYS A 121 -26.07 12.61 -12.79
C LYS A 121 -25.11 12.76 -11.59
N PRO A 122 -23.83 12.40 -11.76
CA PRO A 122 -22.82 12.65 -10.74
C PRO A 122 -22.66 14.15 -10.51
N ALA A 123 -22.17 14.52 -9.32
CA ALA A 123 -21.84 15.91 -9.01
C ALA A 123 -20.84 16.47 -10.03
N PRO A 124 -20.96 17.76 -10.39
CA PRO A 124 -19.99 18.43 -11.25
C PRO A 124 -18.57 18.32 -10.69
N MET A 125 -17.56 18.31 -11.56
CA MET A 125 -16.16 18.22 -11.11
C MET A 125 -15.77 19.36 -10.16
N ALA A 126 -16.27 20.58 -10.39
CA ALA A 126 -16.02 21.71 -9.51
C ALA A 126 -16.51 21.47 -8.08
N GLU A 127 -17.72 20.90 -7.94
CA GLU A 127 -18.31 20.54 -6.65
C GLU A 127 -17.46 19.47 -5.95
N TYR A 128 -17.08 18.42 -6.68
CA TYR A 128 -16.24 17.35 -6.16
C TYR A 128 -14.85 17.84 -5.71
N LEU A 129 -14.24 18.75 -6.48
CA LEU A 129 -12.95 19.36 -6.12
C LEU A 129 -13.07 20.24 -4.87
N GLN A 130 -14.18 20.98 -4.72
CA GLN A 130 -14.42 21.76 -3.51
C GLN A 130 -14.54 20.85 -2.29
N TRP A 131 -15.22 19.70 -2.39
CA TRP A 131 -15.29 18.75 -1.28
C TRP A 131 -13.92 18.21 -0.86
N ILE A 132 -13.00 18.04 -1.80
CA ILE A 132 -11.61 17.65 -1.50
C ILE A 132 -10.90 18.75 -0.73
N VAL A 133 -11.05 20.02 -1.14
CA VAL A 133 -10.48 21.17 -0.44
C VAL A 133 -11.05 21.27 0.97
N ASP A 134 -12.37 21.24 1.11
CA ASP A 134 -13.05 21.32 2.41
C ASP A 134 -12.67 20.14 3.33
N ALA A 135 -12.48 18.95 2.77
CA ALA A 135 -12.01 17.79 3.52
C ALA A 135 -10.58 17.98 4.02
N TRP A 136 -9.69 18.59 3.24
CA TRP A 136 -8.34 18.94 3.71
C TRP A 136 -8.36 20.02 4.79
N ASP A 137 -9.15 21.07 4.60
CA ASP A 137 -9.25 22.19 5.55
C ASP A 137 -9.89 21.75 6.88
N SER A 138 -10.73 20.70 6.86
CA SER A 138 -11.30 20.13 8.08
C SER A 138 -10.29 19.38 8.97
N LEU A 139 -9.13 18.99 8.43
CA LEU A 139 -8.15 18.21 9.17
C LEU A 139 -7.15 19.10 9.91
N PRO A 140 -6.89 18.86 11.21
CA PRO A 140 -5.84 19.58 11.92
C PRO A 140 -4.47 19.29 11.30
N LYS A 141 -3.67 20.33 11.01
CA LYS A 141 -2.28 20.17 10.55
C LYS A 141 -1.46 19.27 11.48
N GLU A 142 -1.68 19.41 12.79
CA GLU A 142 -1.06 18.58 13.82
C GLU A 142 -1.38 17.08 13.67
N LEU A 143 -2.58 16.72 13.21
CA LEU A 143 -2.93 15.32 12.95
C LEU A 143 -2.04 14.73 11.85
N ILE A 144 -1.78 15.52 10.80
CA ILE A 144 -0.94 15.11 9.68
C ILE A 144 0.52 15.05 10.13
N SER A 145 1.05 16.07 10.81
CA SER A 145 2.43 16.08 11.28
C SER A 145 2.72 14.91 12.24
N LYS A 146 1.86 14.70 13.25
CA LYS A 146 2.02 13.60 14.22
C LYS A 146 1.88 12.22 13.61
N SER A 147 1.20 12.09 12.47
CA SER A 147 1.05 10.79 11.80
C SER A 147 2.38 10.20 11.33
N PHE A 148 3.36 11.03 10.97
CA PHE A 148 4.68 10.57 10.56
C PHE A 148 5.48 10.01 11.74
N LYS A 149 5.44 10.69 12.90
CA LYS A 149 6.06 10.18 14.14
C LYS A 149 5.36 8.93 14.68
N SER A 150 4.03 8.92 14.67
CA SER A 150 3.24 7.76 15.06
C SER A 150 3.56 6.51 14.23
N CYS A 151 3.99 6.68 12.98
CA CYS A 151 4.37 5.60 12.08
C CYS A 151 5.88 5.28 12.05
N GLY A 152 6.70 5.88 12.92
CA GLY A 152 8.14 5.59 12.95
C GLY A 152 8.93 6.19 11.79
N ILE A 153 8.41 7.22 11.09
CA ILE A 153 9.00 7.75 9.85
C ILE A 153 9.96 8.91 10.12
N THR A 154 9.56 9.84 11.00
CA THR A 154 10.31 11.06 11.32
C THR A 154 10.84 11.05 12.75
N ASN A 155 10.88 9.88 13.38
CA ASN A 155 11.31 9.71 14.76
C ASN A 155 12.84 9.80 14.85
N ALA A 156 13.33 10.21 16.02
CA ALA A 156 14.76 10.22 16.32
C ALA A 156 15.38 8.81 16.16
N THR A 157 16.59 8.77 15.59
CA THR A 157 17.30 7.50 15.33
C THR A 157 17.91 6.88 16.59
N ASP A 158 18.04 7.66 17.66
CA ASP A 158 18.56 7.25 18.97
C ASP A 158 17.52 6.50 19.83
N GLY A 159 16.27 6.39 19.35
CA GLY A 159 15.20 5.69 20.03
C GLY A 159 14.46 6.51 21.10
N SER A 160 14.83 7.79 21.29
CA SER A 160 14.19 8.67 22.29
C SER A 160 12.69 8.92 22.04
N GLU A 161 12.22 8.71 20.81
CA GLU A 161 10.83 8.92 20.38
C GLU A 161 10.13 7.61 19.95
N ASP A 162 10.70 6.45 20.27
CA ASP A 162 10.12 5.14 19.91
C ASP A 162 8.79 4.86 20.63
N ASP A 163 8.54 5.58 21.73
CA ASP A 163 7.32 5.45 22.49
C ASP A 163 6.10 6.04 21.79
N GLU A 164 6.32 6.98 20.88
CA GLU A 164 5.28 7.57 20.04
C GLU A 164 4.76 6.60 18.96
N ILE A 165 5.52 5.55 18.62
CA ILE A 165 5.18 4.61 17.54
C ILE A 165 3.96 3.77 17.95
N HIS A 166 2.82 3.99 17.29
CA HIS A 166 1.55 3.41 17.71
C HIS A 166 1.53 1.87 17.66
N CYS A 167 2.19 1.27 16.68
CA CYS A 167 2.17 -0.18 16.53
C CYS A 167 2.97 -0.89 17.62
N PHE A 168 3.83 -0.16 18.35
CA PHE A 168 4.68 -0.66 19.44
C PHE A 168 4.16 -0.32 20.83
N LYS A 169 2.96 0.26 20.94
CA LYS A 169 2.33 0.49 22.25
C LYS A 169 1.97 -0.86 22.91
N ALA A 170 1.81 -0.85 24.23
CA ALA A 170 1.52 -2.06 25.00
C ALA A 170 0.22 -2.75 24.59
N ASP A 171 -0.79 -1.96 24.21
CA ASP A 171 -2.07 -2.38 23.63
C ASP A 171 -2.04 -2.48 22.09
N GLY A 172 -0.87 -2.23 21.49
CA GLY A 172 -0.65 -2.21 20.06
C GLY A 172 -0.54 -3.60 19.43
N PRO A 173 -0.56 -3.66 18.09
CA PRO A 173 -0.43 -4.91 17.33
C PRO A 173 0.94 -5.59 17.46
N VAL A 174 1.99 -4.86 17.83
CA VAL A 174 3.36 -5.38 17.96
C VAL A 174 4.01 -4.86 19.25
N PRO A 175 3.58 -5.32 20.45
CA PRO A 175 4.07 -4.79 21.72
C PRO A 175 5.58 -4.98 21.93
N SER A 176 6.17 -6.03 21.36
CA SER A 176 7.61 -6.29 21.39
C SER A 176 8.44 -5.45 20.40
N GLY A 177 7.79 -4.62 19.59
CA GLY A 177 8.43 -3.93 18.48
C GLY A 177 9.53 -2.97 18.90
N ARG A 178 9.41 -2.31 20.08
CA ARG A 178 10.47 -1.42 20.60
C ARG A 178 11.76 -2.19 20.90
N ILE A 179 11.63 -3.37 21.51
CA ILE A 179 12.77 -4.23 21.85
C ILE A 179 13.48 -4.69 20.56
N LEU A 180 12.69 -5.14 19.57
CA LEU A 180 13.24 -5.58 18.29
C LEU A 180 13.91 -4.43 17.52
N LEU A 181 13.35 -3.22 17.59
CA LEU A 181 13.93 -2.04 16.96
C LEU A 181 15.24 -1.65 17.62
N GLN A 182 15.31 -1.66 18.96
CA GLN A 182 16.56 -1.39 19.68
C GLN A 182 17.64 -2.41 19.34
N GLN A 183 17.32 -3.71 19.37
CA GLN A 183 18.25 -4.77 18.98
C GLN A 183 18.78 -4.59 17.56
N ALA A 184 17.93 -4.15 16.62
CA ALA A 184 18.35 -3.88 15.25
C ALA A 184 19.28 -2.67 15.14
N ARG A 185 19.11 -1.64 15.97
CA ARG A 185 20.04 -0.50 16.06
C ARG A 185 21.38 -0.94 16.62
N ASP A 186 21.38 -1.65 17.75
CA ASP A 186 22.60 -2.13 18.40
C ASP A 186 23.42 -3.04 17.46
N ALA A 187 22.74 -3.95 16.74
CA ALA A 187 23.39 -4.81 15.76
C ALA A 187 24.00 -4.02 14.58
N LYS A 188 23.36 -2.92 14.16
CA LYS A 188 23.87 -2.05 13.11
C LYS A 188 25.10 -1.27 13.58
N GLU A 189 25.06 -0.73 14.78
CA GLU A 189 26.19 -0.02 15.39
C GLU A 189 27.40 -0.93 15.53
N LEU A 190 27.20 -2.16 16.05
CA LEU A 190 28.26 -3.16 16.12
C LEU A 190 28.85 -3.50 14.74
N ALA A 191 28.00 -3.63 13.72
CA ALA A 191 28.46 -3.91 12.36
C ALA A 191 29.31 -2.76 11.79
N GLN A 192 28.96 -1.51 12.09
CA GLN A 192 29.72 -0.33 11.67
C GLN A 192 31.09 -0.26 12.37
N LEU A 193 31.12 -0.52 13.68
CA LEU A 193 32.37 -0.55 14.44
C LEU A 193 33.31 -1.67 13.96
N LEU A 194 32.78 -2.85 13.63
CA LEU A 194 33.58 -3.94 13.07
C LEU A 194 34.22 -3.56 11.72
N GLU A 195 33.47 -2.89 10.84
CA GLU A 195 33.99 -2.41 9.56
C GLU A 195 35.09 -1.36 9.74
N GLU A 196 34.94 -0.44 10.69
CA GLU A 196 35.98 0.54 11.04
C GLU A 196 37.25 -0.13 11.58
N VAL A 197 37.10 -1.10 12.48
CA VAL A 197 38.24 -1.85 13.04
C VAL A 197 38.97 -2.67 11.96
N ASP A 198 38.24 -3.29 11.03
CA ASP A 198 38.85 -4.04 9.93
C ASP A 198 39.65 -3.11 8.99
N LEU A 199 39.16 -1.90 8.73
CA LEU A 199 39.87 -0.89 7.92
C LEU A 199 41.13 -0.36 8.63
N GLU A 200 41.06 -0.09 9.94
CA GLU A 200 42.22 0.34 10.72
C GLU A 200 43.31 -0.75 10.75
N GLN A 201 42.91 -2.03 10.90
CA GLN A 201 43.85 -3.15 10.83
C GLN A 201 44.48 -3.32 9.44
N GLU A 202 43.71 -3.12 8.35
CA GLU A 202 44.26 -3.15 7.00
C GLU A 202 45.24 -2.00 6.75
N GLU A 203 44.96 -0.80 7.27
CA GLU A 203 45.85 0.37 7.17
C GLU A 203 47.13 0.15 7.98
N GLU A 204 47.03 -0.34 9.22
CA GLU A 204 48.20 -0.62 10.07
C GLU A 204 49.09 -1.73 9.48
N ASN A 205 48.51 -2.78 8.91
CA ASN A 205 49.24 -3.85 8.21
C ASN A 205 49.89 -3.38 6.89
N PHE A 206 49.33 -2.36 6.24
CA PHE A 206 49.92 -1.76 5.03
C PHE A 206 51.18 -0.94 5.37
N TYR A 207 51.19 -0.23 6.50
CA TYR A 207 52.35 0.56 6.94
C TYR A 207 53.50 -0.27 7.52
N ASP A 208 53.24 -1.44 8.13
CA ASP A 208 54.30 -2.31 8.68
C ASP A 208 55.07 -3.09 7.59
N SER A 209 54.45 -3.31 6.43
CA SER A 209 55.07 -4.01 5.29
C SER A 209 56.19 -3.19 4.60
N ASP A 210 56.09 -1.85 4.61
CA ASP A 210 57.08 -0.95 3.98
C ASP A 210 58.26 -0.63 4.92
N ALA A 211 58.14 -0.93 6.22
CA ALA A 211 59.22 -0.77 7.21
C ALA A 211 60.24 -1.92 7.22
N SER A 212 60.00 -2.99 6.45
CA SER A 212 60.83 -4.20 6.41
C SER A 212 61.78 -4.28 5.19
N ILE A 213 61.85 -3.23 4.36
CA ILE A 213 62.86 -3.12 3.28
C ILE A 213 64.00 -2.20 3.77
N VAL A 214 64.94 -2.76 4.54
CA VAL A 214 66.30 -2.22 4.73
C VAL A 214 67.31 -3.35 4.64
#